data_AF-A0AAU8MUQ7-F1
#
_entry.id   AF-A0AAU8MUQ7-F1
#
_cell.length_a   1.000
_cell.length_b   1.000
_cell.length_c   1.000
_cell.angle_alpha   90.00
_cell.angle_beta   90.00
_cell.angle_gamma   90.00
#
_symmetry.space_group_name_H-M   'P 1'
#
loop_
_entity.id
_entity.type
_entity.pdbx_description
1 polymer ?
#
loop_
_entity_poly.entity_id
_entity_poly.type
_entity_poly.pdbx_seq_one_letter_code
_entity_poly.pdbx_strand_id
1 'polypeptide(L)'
;MATTESHPLDLPRQHLFWMLHLAGWSAYFGLGYLSAIAYEKPAGYWVVPLTAAITGAAVTLGLRYLFHACWSLPPRKLLAAMTVPILASSAVMDLVTRKVMLEFCATCAPTNRAAYIAYALSYIYVVMAWVGLYIGIKYYRQLQDETQRALAARSMAHQAQLKMLRYQLNPHFLFNTLNAISTLILDRDNPTANRMVQGLSAFLRHSLDNDPMQRVTLRQELDALTLYLDIEKVRFAERLRVETAIDEDCWRALLPSLLLQPLVENAIKYAVARQVEGGLLRVEAERRGDDLLLRVIDDGPGCAALEGGELPAGKGLGLRNTRERLSVLYGDRGGFAVRNRARGIEVELRLPFEEKGAGE
;
A
#
# COMPACT_ATOMS: atom_id res chain seq x y z
N MET A 1 9.60 14.89 -15.19
CA MET A 1 9.87 14.09 -16.41
C MET A 1 11.14 13.29 -16.12
N ALA A 2 11.00 12.11 -15.51
CA ALA A 2 12.13 11.23 -15.28
C ALA A 2 12.26 10.35 -16.52
N THR A 3 13.35 10.51 -17.25
CA THR A 3 13.72 9.64 -18.37
C THR A 3 13.99 8.25 -17.80
N THR A 4 13.02 7.36 -17.90
CA THR A 4 13.24 5.92 -17.79
C THR A 4 14.23 5.55 -18.88
N GLU A 5 15.51 5.38 -18.51
CA GLU A 5 16.47 4.71 -19.37
C GLU A 5 15.90 3.31 -19.63
N SER A 6 15.44 3.11 -20.86
CA SER A 6 15.01 1.79 -21.30
C SER A 6 16.24 0.90 -21.32
N HIS A 7 16.20 -0.17 -20.54
CA HIS A 7 17.27 -1.14 -20.53
C HIS A 7 17.34 -1.74 -21.95
N PRO A 8 18.52 -2.06 -22.51
CA PRO A 8 18.64 -2.66 -23.85
C PRO A 8 17.93 -4.03 -24.03
N LEU A 9 17.22 -4.51 -23.00
CA LEU A 9 16.38 -5.72 -23.00
C LEU A 9 14.87 -5.42 -22.98
N ASP A 10 14.46 -4.15 -23.04
CA ASP A 10 13.06 -3.69 -23.07
C ASP A 10 12.41 -3.84 -24.46
N LEU A 11 12.72 -4.92 -25.16
CA LEU A 11 11.97 -5.34 -26.35
C LEU A 11 10.64 -5.97 -25.90
N PRO A 12 9.53 -5.76 -26.64
CA PRO A 12 8.26 -6.38 -26.29
C PRO A 12 8.44 -7.90 -26.16
N ARG A 13 7.73 -8.53 -25.22
CA ARG A 13 7.98 -9.91 -24.73
C ARG A 13 8.24 -10.93 -25.84
N GLN A 14 7.55 -10.78 -26.97
CA GLN A 14 7.67 -11.62 -28.16
C GLN A 14 8.92 -11.32 -29.01
N HIS A 15 9.31 -10.07 -29.17
CA HIS A 15 10.49 -9.68 -29.96
C HIS A 15 11.80 -10.11 -29.29
N LEU A 16 11.95 -9.94 -27.97
CA LEU A 16 13.17 -10.39 -27.29
C LEU A 16 13.36 -11.91 -27.44
N PHE A 17 12.27 -12.68 -27.31
CA PHE A 17 12.34 -14.13 -27.49
C PHE A 17 12.85 -14.49 -28.88
N TRP A 18 12.23 -13.95 -29.94
CA TRP A 18 12.59 -14.32 -31.31
C TRP A 18 14.01 -13.89 -31.64
N MET A 19 14.43 -12.72 -31.17
CA MET A 19 15.81 -12.25 -31.32
C MET A 19 16.80 -13.23 -30.68
N LEU A 20 16.61 -13.61 -29.41
CA LEU A 20 17.51 -14.52 -28.70
C LEU A 20 17.47 -15.96 -29.25
N HIS A 21 16.28 -16.45 -29.61
CA HIS A 21 16.09 -17.80 -30.14
C HIS A 21 16.76 -17.96 -31.51
N LEU A 22 16.51 -17.02 -32.43
CA LEU A 22 17.13 -17.03 -33.76
C LEU A 22 18.64 -16.76 -33.67
N ALA A 23 19.07 -15.80 -32.84
CA ALA A 23 20.50 -15.54 -32.65
C ALA A 23 21.25 -16.75 -32.08
N GLY A 24 20.66 -17.44 -31.10
CA GLY A 24 21.28 -18.62 -30.48
C GLY A 24 21.46 -19.78 -31.47
N TRP A 25 20.45 -20.11 -32.26
CA TRP A 25 20.54 -21.18 -33.26
C TRP A 25 21.40 -20.81 -34.47
N SER A 26 21.40 -19.55 -34.90
CA SER A 26 22.33 -19.04 -35.90
C SER A 26 23.79 -19.12 -35.42
N ALA A 27 24.05 -18.77 -34.15
CA ALA A 27 25.38 -18.90 -33.56
C ALA A 27 25.82 -20.37 -33.43
N TYR A 28 24.91 -21.27 -33.04
CA TYR A 28 25.17 -22.72 -33.01
C TYR A 28 25.55 -23.26 -34.38
N PHE A 29 24.80 -22.89 -35.43
CA PHE A 29 25.14 -23.23 -36.82
C PHE A 29 26.52 -22.68 -37.22
N GLY A 30 26.77 -21.41 -36.96
CA GLY A 30 28.04 -20.76 -37.30
C GLY A 30 29.25 -21.46 -36.65
N LEU A 31 29.15 -21.79 -35.36
CA LEU A 31 30.19 -22.55 -34.64
C LEU A 31 30.36 -23.97 -35.21
N GLY A 32 29.27 -24.65 -35.51
CA GLY A 32 29.31 -25.99 -36.11
C GLY A 32 29.95 -25.99 -37.52
N TYR A 33 29.66 -24.96 -38.32
CA TYR A 33 30.25 -24.78 -39.64
C TYR A 33 31.74 -24.45 -39.57
N LEU A 34 32.15 -23.54 -38.68
CA LEU A 34 33.56 -23.22 -38.44
C LEU A 34 34.34 -24.46 -37.96
N SER A 35 33.75 -25.24 -37.07
CA SER A 35 34.31 -26.52 -36.63
C SER A 35 34.49 -27.50 -37.79
N ALA A 36 33.50 -27.61 -38.68
CA ALA A 36 33.61 -28.47 -39.87
C ALA A 36 34.76 -28.06 -40.80
N ILE A 37 34.98 -26.75 -41.00
CA ILE A 37 36.11 -26.23 -41.76
C ILE A 37 37.43 -26.56 -41.06
N ALA A 38 37.51 -26.34 -39.74
CA ALA A 38 38.71 -26.57 -38.95
C ALA A 38 39.16 -28.04 -38.94
N TYR A 39 38.21 -28.98 -39.02
CA TYR A 39 38.46 -30.41 -39.12
C TYR A 39 38.53 -30.93 -40.57
N GLU A 40 38.68 -30.04 -41.55
CA GLU A 40 38.85 -30.38 -42.97
C GLU A 40 37.75 -31.31 -43.51
N LYS A 41 36.50 -31.11 -43.06
CA LYS A 41 35.36 -31.89 -43.53
C LYS A 41 35.04 -31.56 -45.00
N PRO A 42 34.38 -32.48 -45.74
CA PRO A 42 33.99 -32.24 -47.12
C PRO A 42 33.17 -30.96 -47.30
N ALA A 43 33.28 -30.30 -48.45
CA ALA A 43 32.63 -29.01 -48.72
C ALA A 43 31.09 -29.03 -48.53
N GLY A 44 30.42 -30.18 -48.69
CA GLY A 44 28.99 -30.34 -48.45
C GLY A 44 28.59 -30.56 -46.98
N TYR A 45 29.55 -30.72 -46.07
CA TYR A 45 29.28 -31.13 -44.68
C TYR A 45 28.54 -30.06 -43.85
N TRP A 46 28.47 -28.80 -44.31
CA TRP A 46 27.71 -27.73 -43.65
C TRP A 46 26.23 -28.05 -43.45
N VAL A 47 25.66 -28.97 -44.25
CA VAL A 47 24.28 -29.45 -44.11
C VAL A 47 24.06 -30.14 -42.76
N VAL A 48 25.09 -30.76 -42.18
CA VAL A 48 25.01 -31.45 -40.88
C VAL A 48 24.74 -30.46 -39.73
N PRO A 49 25.58 -29.44 -39.44
CA PRO A 49 25.30 -28.45 -38.40
C PRO A 49 24.06 -27.60 -38.72
N LEU A 50 23.72 -27.37 -40.00
CA LEU A 50 22.48 -26.68 -40.36
C LEU A 50 21.24 -27.50 -39.98
N THR A 51 21.24 -28.79 -40.30
CA THR A 51 20.15 -29.71 -39.94
C THR A 51 19.97 -29.78 -38.43
N ALA A 52 21.08 -29.86 -37.68
CA ALA A 52 21.06 -29.80 -36.23
C ALA A 52 20.45 -28.47 -35.72
N ALA A 53 20.85 -27.33 -36.28
CA ALA A 53 20.34 -26.02 -35.87
C ALA A 53 18.84 -25.86 -36.14
N ILE A 54 18.35 -26.27 -37.32
CA ILE A 54 16.92 -26.19 -37.69
C ILE A 54 16.09 -27.13 -36.81
N THR A 55 16.53 -28.38 -36.65
CA THR A 55 15.83 -29.35 -35.80
C THR A 55 15.81 -28.89 -34.35
N GLY A 56 16.93 -28.37 -33.86
CA GLY A 56 17.08 -27.77 -32.55
C GLY A 56 16.13 -26.60 -32.30
N ALA A 57 16.03 -25.68 -33.26
CA ALA A 57 15.09 -24.56 -33.21
C ALA A 57 13.64 -25.05 -33.13
N ALA A 58 13.26 -26.04 -33.95
CA ALA A 58 11.92 -26.60 -33.94
C ALA A 58 11.58 -27.29 -32.61
N VAL A 59 12.45 -28.17 -32.09
CA VAL A 59 12.18 -28.89 -30.83
C VAL A 59 12.16 -27.96 -29.63
N THR A 60 13.06 -26.97 -29.56
CA THR A 60 13.06 -25.99 -28.46
C THR A 60 11.87 -25.02 -28.53
N LEU A 61 11.35 -24.74 -29.73
CA LEU A 61 10.06 -24.04 -29.86
C LEU A 61 8.90 -24.90 -29.32
N GLY A 62 8.92 -26.21 -29.56
CA GLY A 62 7.99 -27.16 -28.93
C GLY A 62 8.08 -27.14 -27.39
N LEU A 63 9.31 -27.18 -26.85
CA LEU A 63 9.55 -27.07 -25.40
C LEU A 63 9.01 -25.76 -24.82
N ARG A 64 9.07 -24.64 -25.56
CA ARG A 64 8.47 -23.37 -25.13
C ARG A 64 6.97 -23.50 -24.87
N TYR A 65 6.23 -24.13 -25.78
CA TYR A 65 4.78 -24.31 -25.62
C TYR A 65 4.47 -25.21 -24.41
N LEU A 66 5.26 -26.25 -24.21
CA LEU A 66 5.12 -27.11 -23.03
C LEU A 66 5.44 -26.36 -21.73
N PHE A 67 6.51 -25.55 -21.71
CA PHE A 67 6.82 -24.65 -20.59
C PHE A 67 5.71 -23.64 -20.33
N HIS A 68 4.97 -23.21 -21.35
CA HIS A 68 3.83 -22.32 -21.18
C HIS A 68 2.65 -23.05 -20.52
N ALA A 69 2.31 -24.24 -21.02
CA ALA A 69 1.22 -25.07 -20.49
C ALA A 69 1.45 -25.53 -19.04
N CYS A 70 2.71 -25.85 -18.69
CA CYS A 70 3.06 -26.38 -17.38
C CYS A 70 3.57 -25.32 -16.39
N TRP A 71 3.61 -24.03 -16.75
CA TRP A 71 4.25 -23.00 -15.92
C TRP A 71 3.61 -22.80 -14.55
N SER A 72 2.33 -23.13 -14.40
CA SER A 72 1.60 -23.02 -13.14
C SER A 72 1.95 -24.12 -12.13
N LEU A 73 2.69 -25.16 -12.55
CA LEU A 73 3.08 -26.25 -11.66
C LEU A 73 4.17 -25.80 -10.68
N PRO A 74 4.20 -26.37 -9.46
CA PRO A 74 5.29 -26.12 -8.53
C PRO A 74 6.64 -26.63 -9.11
N PRO A 75 7.78 -26.05 -8.71
CA PRO A 75 9.08 -26.31 -9.35
C PRO A 75 9.46 -27.79 -9.49
N ARG A 76 9.19 -28.60 -8.46
CA ARG A 76 9.47 -30.05 -8.47
C ARG A 76 8.66 -30.80 -9.53
N LYS A 77 7.39 -30.44 -9.71
CA LYS A 77 6.50 -31.06 -10.69
C LYS A 77 6.83 -30.57 -12.11
N LEU A 78 7.18 -29.30 -12.26
CA LEU A 78 7.65 -28.75 -13.53
C LEU A 78 8.92 -29.46 -14.01
N LEU A 79 9.90 -29.66 -13.13
CA LEU A 79 11.14 -30.37 -13.46
C LEU A 79 10.86 -31.82 -13.91
N ALA A 80 10.03 -32.54 -13.16
CA ALA A 80 9.62 -33.90 -13.52
C ALA A 80 8.91 -33.96 -14.88
N ALA A 81 7.96 -33.03 -15.13
CA ALA A 81 7.22 -32.95 -16.38
C ALA A 81 8.11 -32.64 -17.60
N MET A 82 9.18 -31.87 -17.42
CA MET A 82 10.07 -31.46 -18.51
C MET A 82 11.22 -32.42 -18.78
N THR A 83 11.50 -33.38 -17.88
CA THR A 83 12.63 -34.31 -18.01
C THR A 83 12.54 -35.15 -19.29
N VAL A 84 11.40 -35.81 -19.53
CA VAL A 84 11.19 -36.66 -20.71
C VAL A 84 11.20 -35.83 -22.02
N PRO A 85 10.48 -34.70 -22.14
CA PRO A 85 10.57 -33.83 -23.31
C PRO A 85 11.98 -33.34 -23.66
N ILE A 86 12.79 -33.00 -22.65
CA ILE A 86 14.18 -32.55 -22.86
C ILE A 86 15.03 -33.69 -23.44
N LEU A 87 14.96 -34.89 -22.86
CA LEU A 87 15.66 -36.07 -23.37
C LEU A 87 15.19 -36.45 -24.78
N ALA A 88 13.87 -36.41 -25.01
CA ALA A 88 13.29 -36.68 -26.33
C ALA A 88 13.78 -35.68 -27.39
N SER A 89 13.94 -34.40 -27.02
CA SER A 89 14.42 -33.35 -27.92
C SER A 89 15.86 -33.63 -28.37
N SER A 90 16.74 -34.02 -27.45
CA SER A 90 18.12 -34.45 -27.77
C SER A 90 18.13 -35.68 -28.69
N ALA A 91 17.30 -36.69 -28.40
CA ALA A 91 17.22 -37.91 -29.21
C ALA A 91 16.68 -37.64 -30.62
N VAL A 92 15.71 -36.74 -30.78
CA VAL A 92 15.19 -36.30 -32.09
C VAL A 92 16.27 -35.57 -32.88
N MET A 93 17.01 -34.66 -32.24
CA MET A 93 18.13 -33.97 -32.89
C MET A 93 19.21 -34.95 -33.37
N ASP A 94 19.57 -35.94 -32.55
CA ASP A 94 20.50 -37.01 -32.97
C ASP A 94 19.94 -37.79 -34.15
N LEU A 95 18.72 -38.31 -34.06
CA LEU A 95 18.14 -39.16 -35.10
C LEU A 95 18.14 -38.47 -36.46
N VAL A 96 17.75 -37.19 -36.50
CA VAL A 96 17.68 -36.41 -37.73
C VAL A 96 19.09 -36.07 -38.24
N THR A 97 19.98 -35.58 -37.37
CA THR A 97 21.32 -35.16 -37.78
C THR A 97 22.20 -36.33 -38.17
N ARG A 98 22.11 -37.45 -37.45
CA ARG A 98 22.85 -38.68 -37.72
C ARG A 98 22.50 -39.26 -39.09
N LYS A 99 21.23 -39.20 -39.50
CA LYS A 99 20.83 -39.65 -40.84
C LYS A 99 21.60 -38.91 -41.94
N VAL A 100 21.74 -37.59 -41.81
CA VAL A 100 22.50 -36.75 -42.74
C VAL A 100 24.01 -36.99 -42.60
N MET A 101 24.52 -37.09 -41.37
CA MET A 101 25.94 -37.31 -41.09
C MET A 101 26.47 -38.61 -41.72
N LEU A 102 25.66 -39.68 -41.73
CA LEU A 102 26.05 -40.98 -42.28
C LEU A 102 26.27 -40.96 -43.80
N GLU A 103 25.72 -39.99 -44.53
CA GLU A 103 26.00 -39.79 -45.96
C GLU A 103 27.47 -39.35 -46.19
N PHE A 104 28.08 -38.72 -45.20
CA PHE A 104 29.46 -38.24 -45.25
C PHE A 104 30.46 -39.12 -44.49
N CYS A 105 29.97 -40.06 -43.66
CA CYS A 105 30.82 -40.96 -42.88
C CYS A 105 30.11 -42.28 -42.55
N ALA A 106 30.36 -43.31 -43.37
CA ALA A 106 29.78 -44.64 -43.16
C ALA A 106 30.31 -45.35 -41.89
N THR A 107 31.56 -45.09 -41.51
CA THR A 107 32.20 -45.66 -40.30
C THR A 107 31.77 -44.98 -39.01
N CYS A 108 31.06 -43.85 -39.09
CA CYS A 108 30.54 -43.12 -37.93
C CYS A 108 29.24 -43.73 -37.37
N ALA A 109 28.78 -44.87 -37.89
CA ALA A 109 27.60 -45.55 -37.39
C ALA A 109 27.85 -46.16 -35.99
N PRO A 110 26.93 -45.99 -35.02
CA PRO A 110 27.05 -46.60 -33.71
C PRO A 110 27.07 -48.13 -33.80
N THR A 111 28.08 -48.75 -33.20
CA THR A 111 28.35 -50.19 -33.32
C THR A 111 27.65 -51.05 -32.26
N ASN A 112 27.18 -50.44 -31.17
CA ASN A 112 26.53 -51.14 -30.07
C ASN A 112 25.43 -50.28 -29.41
N ARG A 113 24.61 -50.90 -28.55
CA ARG A 113 23.48 -50.22 -27.87
C ARG A 113 23.91 -49.03 -27.00
N ALA A 114 25.06 -49.13 -26.34
CA ALA A 114 25.56 -48.03 -25.50
C ALA A 114 25.95 -46.80 -26.33
N ALA A 115 26.54 -47.01 -27.51
CA ALA A 115 26.84 -45.95 -28.46
C ALA A 115 25.55 -45.25 -28.90
N TYR A 116 24.50 -45.99 -29.26
CA TYR A 116 23.21 -45.39 -29.61
C TYR A 116 22.65 -44.49 -28.50
N ILE A 117 22.75 -44.88 -27.23
CA ILE A 117 22.31 -44.07 -26.11
C ILE A 117 23.19 -42.82 -25.94
N ALA A 118 24.52 -42.97 -26.04
CA ALA A 118 25.45 -41.85 -25.92
C ALA A 118 25.23 -40.80 -27.02
N TYR A 119 25.04 -41.24 -28.28
CA TYR A 119 24.72 -40.36 -29.40
C TYR A 119 23.37 -39.66 -29.22
N ALA A 120 22.33 -40.37 -28.76
CA ALA A 120 21.02 -39.77 -28.47
C ALA A 120 21.09 -38.65 -27.41
N LEU A 121 22.08 -38.69 -26.51
CA LEU A 121 22.32 -37.66 -25.50
C LEU A 121 23.32 -36.59 -25.93
N SER A 122 23.92 -36.70 -27.12
CA SER A 122 24.98 -35.78 -27.57
C SER A 122 24.51 -34.33 -27.67
N TYR A 123 23.22 -34.06 -27.93
CA TYR A 123 22.67 -32.70 -28.02
C TYR A 123 22.07 -32.20 -26.69
N ILE A 124 22.18 -32.94 -25.59
CA ILE A 124 21.54 -32.58 -24.32
C ILE A 124 22.07 -31.24 -23.78
N TYR A 125 23.35 -30.94 -23.98
CA TYR A 125 23.98 -29.74 -23.45
C TYR A 125 23.41 -28.46 -24.07
N VAL A 126 23.13 -28.45 -25.38
CA VAL A 126 22.58 -27.27 -26.06
C VAL A 126 21.10 -27.07 -25.71
N VAL A 127 20.34 -28.17 -25.57
CA VAL A 127 18.95 -28.11 -25.10
C VAL A 127 18.90 -27.61 -23.65
N MET A 128 19.76 -28.11 -22.77
CA MET A 128 19.84 -27.66 -21.37
C MET A 128 20.25 -26.20 -21.25
N ALA A 129 21.22 -25.73 -22.06
CA ALA A 129 21.61 -24.32 -22.10
C ALA A 129 20.44 -23.43 -22.53
N TRP A 130 19.68 -23.85 -23.55
CA TRP A 130 18.48 -23.14 -23.99
C TRP A 130 17.40 -23.09 -22.89
N VAL A 131 17.14 -24.22 -22.24
CA VAL A 131 16.17 -24.33 -21.12
C VAL A 131 16.56 -23.42 -19.96
N GLY A 132 17.83 -23.45 -19.55
CA GLY A 132 18.36 -22.61 -18.47
C GLY A 132 18.20 -21.12 -18.78
N LEU A 133 18.55 -20.70 -20.00
CA LEU A 133 18.38 -19.32 -20.44
C LEU A 133 16.91 -18.90 -20.46
N TYR A 134 16.02 -19.76 -20.99
CA TYR A 134 14.59 -19.50 -21.05
C TYR A 134 13.97 -19.33 -19.66
N ILE A 135 14.25 -20.26 -18.73
CA ILE A 135 13.75 -20.20 -17.34
C ILE A 135 14.33 -18.97 -16.63
N GLY A 136 15.63 -18.72 -16.78
CA GLY A 136 16.31 -17.59 -16.14
C GLY A 136 15.70 -16.24 -16.54
N ILE A 137 15.51 -16.01 -17.84
CA ILE A 137 14.88 -14.77 -18.34
C ILE A 137 13.43 -14.66 -17.88
N LYS A 138 12.67 -15.77 -17.90
CA LYS A 138 11.27 -15.76 -17.50
C LYS A 138 11.10 -15.47 -16.00
N TYR A 139 11.94 -16.07 -15.17
CA TYR A 139 11.94 -15.85 -13.72
C TYR A 139 12.42 -14.44 -13.35
N TYR A 140 13.49 -13.95 -13.98
CA TYR A 140 13.99 -12.59 -13.79
C TYR A 140 12.90 -11.54 -14.06
N ARG A 141 12.17 -11.70 -15.17
CA ARG A 141 11.06 -10.82 -15.53
C ARG A 141 9.90 -10.91 -14.54
N GLN A 142 9.53 -12.12 -14.13
CA GLN A 142 8.48 -12.30 -13.12
C GLN A 142 8.85 -11.62 -11.79
N LEU A 143 10.11 -11.73 -11.38
CA LEU A 143 10.61 -11.04 -10.19
C LEU A 143 10.56 -9.52 -10.32
N GLN A 144 10.92 -8.97 -11.49
CA GLN A 144 10.81 -7.53 -11.76
C GLN A 144 9.36 -7.05 -11.70
N ASP A 145 8.42 -7.76 -12.35
CA ASP A 145 6.99 -7.42 -12.33
C ASP A 145 6.45 -7.40 -10.90
N GLU A 146 6.76 -8.43 -10.09
CA GLU A 146 6.35 -8.50 -8.68
C GLU A 146 6.97 -7.38 -7.84
N THR A 147 8.26 -7.08 -8.07
CA THR A 147 8.96 -5.99 -7.37
C THR A 147 8.32 -4.63 -7.68
N GLN A 148 8.01 -4.36 -8.95
CA GLN A 148 7.34 -3.11 -9.34
C GLN A 148 5.95 -2.99 -8.72
N ARG A 149 5.16 -4.07 -8.70
CA ARG A 149 3.85 -4.10 -8.03
C ARG A 149 3.96 -3.84 -6.53
N ALA A 150 4.93 -4.47 -5.87
CA ALA A 150 5.18 -4.27 -4.44
C ALA A 150 5.59 -2.83 -4.12
N LEU A 151 6.48 -2.23 -4.93
CA LEU A 151 6.87 -0.82 -4.79
C LEU A 151 5.69 0.13 -5.00
N ALA A 152 4.86 -0.12 -6.02
CA ALA A 152 3.67 0.68 -6.27
C ALA A 152 2.66 0.59 -5.11
N ALA A 153 2.40 -0.61 -4.60
CA ALA A 153 1.52 -0.82 -3.44
C ALA A 153 2.06 -0.10 -2.19
N ARG A 154 3.37 -0.19 -1.92
CA ARG A 154 4.01 0.51 -0.80
C ARG A 154 3.91 2.04 -0.94
N SER A 155 4.11 2.56 -2.15
CA SER A 155 3.95 3.99 -2.43
C SER A 155 2.53 4.47 -2.18
N MET A 156 1.52 3.73 -2.65
CA MET A 156 0.11 4.05 -2.40
C MET A 156 -0.23 4.02 -0.91
N ALA A 157 0.27 3.01 -0.17
CA ALA A 157 0.09 2.93 1.28
C ALA A 157 0.71 4.14 1.99
N HIS A 158 1.94 4.52 1.63
CA HIS A 158 2.60 5.69 2.20
C HIS A 158 1.87 7.00 1.87
N GLN A 159 1.37 7.16 0.63
CA GLN A 159 0.55 8.32 0.26
C GLN A 159 -0.77 8.36 1.04
N ALA A 160 -1.40 7.21 1.29
CA ALA A 160 -2.60 7.12 2.11
C ALA A 160 -2.31 7.51 3.57
N GLN A 161 -1.20 7.03 4.14
CA GLN A 161 -0.74 7.42 5.48
C GLN A 161 -0.44 8.92 5.58
N LEU A 162 0.27 9.50 4.60
CA LEU A 162 0.52 10.95 4.57
C LEU A 162 -0.78 11.76 4.43
N LYS A 163 -1.74 11.30 3.61
CA LYS A 163 -3.06 11.93 3.51
C LYS A 163 -3.79 11.85 4.85
N MET A 164 -3.77 10.70 5.51
CA MET A 164 -4.36 10.51 6.84
C MET A 164 -3.74 11.46 7.87
N LEU A 165 -2.41 11.55 7.93
CA LEU A 165 -1.71 12.48 8.84
C LEU A 165 -2.05 13.95 8.52
N ARG A 166 -2.12 14.31 7.23
CA ARG A 166 -2.56 15.64 6.80
C ARG A 166 -4.01 15.94 7.15
N TYR A 167 -4.88 14.93 7.23
CA TYR A 167 -6.25 15.07 7.71
C TYR A 167 -6.36 15.13 9.23
N GLN A 168 -5.42 14.51 9.98
CA GLN A 168 -5.37 14.60 11.45
C GLN A 168 -5.04 16.02 11.94
N LEU A 169 -4.38 16.84 11.13
CA LEU A 169 -4.17 18.26 11.41
C LEU A 169 -5.24 19.10 10.71
N ASN A 170 -6.07 19.83 11.45
CA ASN A 170 -7.07 20.75 10.88
C ASN A 170 -6.37 21.94 10.18
N PRO A 171 -6.24 21.98 8.84
CA PRO A 171 -5.40 22.97 8.17
C PRO A 171 -5.98 24.38 8.31
N HIS A 172 -7.31 24.49 8.37
CA HIS A 172 -8.00 25.75 8.54
C HIS A 172 -7.74 26.35 9.92
N PHE A 173 -7.75 25.53 10.98
CA PHE A 173 -7.32 25.96 12.30
C PHE A 173 -5.90 26.53 12.28
N LEU A 174 -4.95 25.82 11.66
CA LEU A 174 -3.56 26.26 11.59
C LEU A 174 -3.40 27.60 10.87
N PHE A 175 -4.00 27.78 9.70
CA PHE A 175 -3.94 29.05 8.97
C PHE A 175 -4.57 30.21 9.77
N ASN A 176 -5.73 29.97 10.41
CA ASN A 176 -6.38 31.00 11.21
C ASN A 176 -5.57 31.40 12.44
N THR A 177 -4.96 30.42 13.11
CA THR A 177 -4.10 30.66 14.27
C THR A 177 -2.85 31.44 13.87
N LEU A 178 -2.18 31.08 12.78
CA LEU A 178 -1.02 31.82 12.28
C LEU A 178 -1.36 33.26 11.85
N ASN A 179 -2.52 33.46 11.21
CA ASN A 179 -2.99 34.79 10.85
C ASN A 179 -3.26 35.65 12.09
N ALA A 180 -3.90 35.10 13.12
CA ALA A 180 -4.14 35.79 14.39
C ALA A 180 -2.82 36.18 15.08
N ILE A 181 -1.82 35.27 15.10
CA ILE A 181 -0.47 35.58 15.60
C ILE A 181 0.16 36.73 14.80
N SER A 182 0.06 36.70 13.47
CA SER A 182 0.58 37.78 12.62
C SER A 182 -0.09 39.12 12.94
N THR A 183 -1.40 39.15 13.16
CA THR A 183 -2.14 40.36 13.55
C THR A 183 -1.66 40.88 14.90
N LEU A 184 -1.51 40.01 15.91
CA LEU A 184 -1.02 40.41 17.24
C LEU A 184 0.40 40.99 17.18
N ILE A 185 1.27 40.45 16.33
CA ILE A 185 2.62 41.00 16.11
C ILE A 185 2.55 42.40 15.49
N LEU A 186 1.69 42.59 14.48
CA LEU A 186 1.49 43.90 13.85
C LEU A 186 0.89 44.93 14.82
N ASP A 187 -0.03 44.49 15.69
CA ASP A 187 -0.66 45.28 16.75
C ASP A 187 0.26 45.49 17.97
N ARG A 188 1.48 44.94 17.95
CA ARG A 188 2.50 45.00 19.00
C ARG A 188 2.11 44.32 20.33
N ASP A 189 1.11 43.45 20.33
CA ASP A 189 0.80 42.58 21.48
C ASP A 189 1.67 41.31 21.47
N ASN A 190 2.97 41.53 21.63
CA ASN A 190 3.97 40.47 21.65
C ASN A 190 3.75 39.44 22.78
N PRO A 191 3.32 39.80 24.01
CA PRO A 191 3.03 38.83 25.05
C PRO A 191 1.94 37.83 24.65
N THR A 192 0.83 38.30 24.07
CA THR A 192 -0.26 37.41 23.61
C THR A 192 0.16 36.57 22.41
N ALA A 193 0.88 37.16 21.45
CA ALA A 193 1.42 36.42 20.31
C ALA A 193 2.33 35.26 20.75
N ASN A 194 3.22 35.49 21.72
CA ASN A 194 4.11 34.46 22.24
C ASN A 194 3.34 33.35 22.98
N ARG A 195 2.30 33.69 23.76
CA ARG A 195 1.41 32.69 24.37
C ARG A 195 0.71 31.83 23.31
N MET A 196 0.22 32.42 22.22
CA MET A 196 -0.40 31.67 21.12
C MET A 196 0.58 30.72 20.43
N VAL A 197 1.84 31.14 20.20
CA VAL A 197 2.88 30.27 19.62
C VAL A 197 3.17 29.08 20.53
N GLN A 198 3.31 29.31 21.83
CA GLN A 198 3.53 28.24 22.81
C GLN A 198 2.34 27.27 22.89
N GLY A 199 1.12 27.81 22.96
CA GLY A 199 -0.11 27.00 22.95
C GLY A 199 -0.23 26.16 21.69
N LEU A 200 0.03 26.76 20.52
CA LEU A 200 0.02 26.04 19.24
C LEU A 200 1.06 24.92 19.19
N SER A 201 2.27 25.17 19.72
CA SER A 201 3.33 24.16 19.82
C SER A 201 2.92 23.00 20.73
N ALA A 202 2.35 23.30 21.89
CA ALA A 202 1.85 22.29 22.83
C ALA A 202 0.70 21.46 22.24
N PHE A 203 -0.25 22.10 21.57
CA PHE A 203 -1.36 21.44 20.88
C PHE A 203 -0.86 20.51 19.75
N LEU A 204 0.07 20.98 18.91
CA LEU A 204 0.64 20.18 17.83
C LEU A 204 1.42 18.98 18.36
N ARG A 205 2.22 19.16 19.40
CA ARG A 205 2.94 18.07 20.06
C ARG A 205 1.96 17.03 20.58
N HIS A 206 0.93 17.45 21.32
CA HIS A 206 -0.09 16.55 21.84
C HIS A 206 -0.87 15.81 20.73
N SER A 207 -1.22 16.49 19.64
CA SER A 207 -1.96 15.90 18.51
C SER A 207 -1.13 14.91 17.69
N LEU A 208 0.20 15.05 17.67
CA LEU A 208 1.12 14.21 16.91
C LEU A 208 1.70 13.05 17.74
N ASP A 209 1.90 13.26 19.05
CA ASP A 209 2.52 12.26 19.93
C ASP A 209 1.49 11.23 20.44
N ASN A 210 0.20 11.55 20.46
CA ASN A 210 -0.83 10.66 20.99
C ASN A 210 -1.44 9.77 19.90
N ASP A 211 -1.37 8.46 20.13
CA ASP A 211 -2.10 7.48 19.34
C ASP A 211 -3.61 7.62 19.62
N PRO A 212 -4.47 7.85 18.60
CA PRO A 212 -5.92 7.82 18.79
C PRO A 212 -6.41 6.51 19.43
N MET A 213 -5.71 5.39 19.31
CA MET A 213 -6.13 4.15 19.97
C MET A 213 -5.75 4.09 21.46
N GLN A 214 -4.91 5.00 21.94
CA GLN A 214 -4.57 5.10 23.36
C GLN A 214 -5.77 5.54 24.19
N ARG A 215 -5.94 4.88 25.34
CA ARG A 215 -6.91 5.28 26.36
C ARG A 215 -6.29 6.32 27.30
N VAL A 216 -6.99 7.41 27.50
CA VAL A 216 -6.61 8.53 28.39
C VAL A 216 -7.76 8.82 29.35
N THR A 217 -7.47 9.47 30.47
CA THR A 217 -8.54 9.90 31.38
C THR A 217 -9.30 11.09 30.81
N LEU A 218 -10.56 11.28 31.22
CA LEU A 218 -11.34 12.47 30.85
C LEU A 218 -10.66 13.77 31.24
N ARG A 219 -9.94 13.78 32.38
CA ARG A 219 -9.07 14.90 32.75
C ARG A 219 -8.02 15.19 31.68
N GLN A 220 -7.27 14.18 31.24
CA GLN A 220 -6.24 14.35 30.21
C GLN A 220 -6.82 14.83 28.87
N GLU A 221 -7.97 14.29 28.47
CA GLU A 221 -8.67 14.73 27.26
C GLU A 221 -9.10 16.21 27.38
N LEU A 222 -9.68 16.62 28.52
CA LEU A 222 -10.11 18.01 28.73
C LEU A 222 -8.94 18.98 28.87
N ASP A 223 -7.83 18.57 29.51
CA ASP A 223 -6.60 19.37 29.59
C ASP A 223 -6.04 19.63 28.18
N ALA A 224 -6.07 18.62 27.31
CA ALA A 224 -5.67 18.75 25.92
C ALA A 224 -6.62 19.66 25.11
N LEU A 225 -7.93 19.49 25.29
CA LEU A 225 -8.93 20.37 24.68
C LEU A 225 -8.77 21.83 25.12
N THR A 226 -8.35 22.07 26.36
CA THR A 226 -8.13 23.41 26.88
C THR A 226 -7.05 24.14 26.08
N LEU A 227 -5.98 23.46 25.66
CA LEU A 227 -4.96 24.06 24.78
C LEU A 227 -5.56 24.56 23.45
N TYR A 228 -6.45 23.78 22.85
CA TYR A 228 -7.15 24.16 21.63
C TYR A 228 -8.10 25.34 21.88
N LEU A 229 -8.89 25.26 22.95
CA LEU A 229 -9.87 26.29 23.31
C LEU A 229 -9.21 27.62 23.67
N ASP A 230 -8.04 27.61 24.32
CA ASP A 230 -7.32 28.82 24.67
C ASP A 230 -6.80 29.56 23.43
N ILE A 231 -6.35 28.82 22.40
CA ILE A 231 -5.98 29.41 21.10
C ILE A 231 -7.22 30.02 20.43
N GLU A 232 -8.33 29.31 20.44
CA GLU A 232 -9.61 29.75 19.87
C GLU A 232 -10.20 30.97 20.61
N LYS A 233 -10.06 31.03 21.94
CA LYS A 233 -10.48 32.18 22.76
C LYS A 233 -9.70 33.44 22.43
N VAL A 234 -8.42 33.37 22.05
CA VAL A 234 -7.71 34.57 21.59
C VAL A 234 -8.29 35.08 20.27
N ARG A 235 -8.71 34.18 19.38
CA ARG A 235 -9.29 34.55 18.08
C ARG A 235 -10.72 35.10 18.19
N PHE A 236 -11.53 34.52 19.07
CA PHE A 236 -12.93 34.91 19.25
C PHE A 236 -13.15 35.86 20.43
N ALA A 237 -12.15 36.11 21.25
CA ALA A 237 -12.22 36.92 22.47
C ALA A 237 -13.42 36.51 23.35
N GLU A 238 -14.14 37.49 23.89
CA GLU A 238 -15.33 37.32 24.74
C GLU A 238 -16.53 36.62 24.06
N ARG A 239 -16.44 36.34 22.75
CA ARG A 239 -17.50 35.68 21.98
C ARG A 239 -17.52 34.17 22.17
N LEU A 240 -16.46 33.55 22.69
CA LEU A 240 -16.44 32.11 22.96
C LEU A 240 -16.59 31.86 24.46
N ARG A 241 -17.78 31.42 24.88
CA ARG A 241 -18.03 31.00 26.27
C ARG A 241 -17.91 29.50 26.36
N VAL A 242 -17.11 29.01 27.31
CA VAL A 242 -16.91 27.57 27.53
C VAL A 242 -17.35 27.24 28.94
N GLU A 243 -18.29 26.31 29.06
CA GLU A 243 -18.77 25.75 30.33
C GLU A 243 -18.42 24.26 30.42
N THR A 244 -18.04 23.81 31.60
CA THR A 244 -17.84 22.38 31.88
C THR A 244 -18.67 21.98 33.09
N ALA A 245 -19.36 20.84 32.99
CA ALA A 245 -20.17 20.27 34.06
C ALA A 245 -19.89 18.76 34.13
N ILE A 246 -18.87 18.41 34.90
CA ILE A 246 -18.32 17.04 34.97
C ILE A 246 -18.54 16.52 36.39
N ASP A 247 -19.21 15.37 36.52
CA ASP A 247 -19.32 14.67 37.80
C ASP A 247 -17.93 14.23 38.30
N GLU A 248 -17.73 14.24 39.62
CA GLU A 248 -16.42 14.02 40.25
C GLU A 248 -15.80 12.65 39.91
N ASP A 249 -16.62 11.61 39.79
CA ASP A 249 -16.18 10.27 39.42
C ASP A 249 -15.81 10.15 37.93
N CYS A 250 -16.38 11.00 37.07
CA CYS A 250 -16.08 10.98 35.63
C CYS A 250 -14.67 11.46 35.28
N TRP A 251 -13.99 12.25 36.12
CA TRP A 251 -12.65 12.77 35.81
C TRP A 251 -11.60 11.68 35.52
N ARG A 252 -11.77 10.50 36.12
CA ARG A 252 -10.85 9.35 35.98
C ARG A 252 -11.30 8.33 34.95
N ALA A 253 -12.49 8.53 34.36
CA ALA A 253 -13.01 7.64 33.34
C ALA A 253 -12.06 7.60 32.13
N LEU A 254 -11.78 6.41 31.65
CA LEU A 254 -10.96 6.13 30.48
C LEU A 254 -11.81 6.23 29.23
N LEU A 255 -11.29 6.97 28.26
CA LEU A 255 -11.85 7.07 26.92
C LEU A 255 -10.74 7.08 25.87
N PRO A 256 -11.06 6.81 24.61
CA PRO A 256 -10.11 6.93 23.51
C PRO A 256 -9.64 8.39 23.38
N SER A 257 -8.35 8.63 23.17
CA SER A 257 -7.79 9.98 23.04
C SER A 257 -8.34 10.75 21.83
N LEU A 258 -8.49 12.08 21.93
CA LEU A 258 -9.04 12.93 20.87
C LEU A 258 -10.48 12.53 20.48
N LEU A 259 -11.26 12.01 21.43
CA LEU A 259 -12.67 11.69 21.23
C LEU A 259 -13.53 12.96 21.21
N LEU A 260 -13.26 13.91 22.11
CA LEU A 260 -14.09 15.11 22.26
C LEU A 260 -13.70 16.22 21.27
N GLN A 261 -12.46 16.22 20.80
CA GLN A 261 -11.93 17.25 19.91
C GLN A 261 -12.76 17.46 18.63
N PRO A 262 -13.16 16.43 17.87
CA PRO A 262 -13.97 16.63 16.67
C PRO A 262 -15.34 17.26 16.96
N LEU A 263 -15.92 17.01 18.14
CA LEU A 263 -17.20 17.58 18.54
C LEU A 263 -17.04 19.07 18.86
N VAL A 264 -16.02 19.41 19.65
CA VAL A 264 -15.68 20.77 20.03
C VAL A 264 -15.33 21.62 18.81
N GLU A 265 -14.51 21.10 17.89
CA GLU A 265 -14.16 21.78 16.63
C GLU A 265 -15.41 22.08 15.79
N ASN A 266 -16.36 21.13 15.72
CA ASN A 266 -17.61 21.33 14.99
C ASN A 266 -18.49 22.40 15.65
N ALA A 267 -18.62 22.38 16.98
CA ALA A 267 -19.37 23.38 17.72
C ALA A 267 -18.81 24.79 17.48
N ILE A 268 -17.50 24.99 17.57
CA ILE A 268 -16.88 26.30 17.30
C ILE A 268 -17.11 26.74 15.85
N LYS A 269 -16.90 25.83 14.90
CA LYS A 269 -17.02 26.13 13.46
C LYS A 269 -18.45 26.48 13.04
N TYR A 270 -19.44 25.77 13.57
CA TYR A 270 -20.82 25.88 13.10
C TYR A 270 -21.74 26.73 13.99
N ALA A 271 -21.44 26.84 15.28
CA ALA A 271 -22.17 27.70 16.22
C ALA A 271 -21.46 29.05 16.39
N VAL A 272 -20.28 29.04 17.01
CA VAL A 272 -19.60 30.27 17.49
C VAL A 272 -19.14 31.16 16.34
N ALA A 273 -18.52 30.58 15.30
CA ALA A 273 -18.02 31.34 14.16
C ALA A 273 -19.13 32.00 13.31
N ARG A 274 -20.37 31.51 13.41
CA ARG A 274 -21.51 32.00 12.60
C ARG A 274 -22.35 33.05 13.33
N GLN A 275 -22.18 33.22 14.64
CA GLN A 275 -22.96 34.14 15.46
C GLN A 275 -22.15 35.39 15.82
N VAL A 276 -22.67 36.57 15.50
CA VAL A 276 -21.99 37.86 15.76
C VAL A 276 -21.80 38.10 17.26
N GLU A 277 -22.79 37.76 18.08
CA GLU A 277 -22.76 37.91 19.54
C GLU A 277 -21.86 36.87 20.24
N GLY A 278 -21.34 35.90 19.49
CA GLY A 278 -20.64 34.75 20.04
C GLY A 278 -21.56 33.58 20.36
N GLY A 279 -21.00 32.54 20.96
CA GLY A 279 -21.70 31.30 21.30
C GLY A 279 -21.15 30.63 22.54
N LEU A 280 -21.99 29.78 23.11
CA LEU A 280 -21.72 28.90 24.24
C LEU A 280 -21.35 27.51 23.73
N LEU A 281 -20.24 26.99 24.22
CA LEU A 281 -19.87 25.59 24.16
C LEU A 281 -19.94 25.02 25.58
N ARG A 282 -20.70 23.95 25.77
CA ARG A 282 -20.82 23.27 27.05
C ARG A 282 -20.45 21.80 26.92
N VAL A 283 -19.56 21.34 27.78
CA VAL A 283 -19.16 19.92 27.88
C VAL A 283 -19.67 19.36 29.20
N GLU A 284 -20.46 18.30 29.12
CA GLU A 284 -20.99 17.61 30.30
C GLU A 284 -20.53 16.16 30.33
N ALA A 285 -20.28 15.65 31.54
CA ALA A 285 -19.99 14.25 31.77
C ALA A 285 -20.69 13.78 33.03
N GLU A 286 -21.44 12.69 32.91
CA GLU A 286 -22.12 12.06 34.04
C GLU A 286 -22.00 10.54 33.95
N ARG A 287 -21.98 9.88 35.11
CA ARG A 287 -22.02 8.43 35.19
C ARG A 287 -23.46 7.96 35.39
N ARG A 288 -23.94 7.07 34.51
CA ARG A 288 -25.23 6.36 34.69
C ARG A 288 -25.00 4.87 34.76
N GLY A 289 -24.95 4.35 35.99
CA GLY A 289 -24.65 2.92 36.23
C GLY A 289 -23.24 2.57 35.75
N ASP A 290 -23.16 1.68 34.77
CA ASP A 290 -21.90 1.21 34.19
C ASP A 290 -21.49 1.99 32.93
N ASP A 291 -22.24 3.02 32.55
CA ASP A 291 -21.96 3.85 31.38
C ASP A 291 -21.53 5.28 31.78
N LEU A 292 -20.55 5.80 31.04
CA LEU A 292 -20.21 7.22 30.97
C LEU A 292 -21.01 7.87 29.85
N LEU A 293 -21.76 8.92 30.17
CA LEU A 293 -22.40 9.79 29.19
C LEU A 293 -21.63 11.09 29.06
N LEU A 294 -21.15 11.38 27.85
CA LEU A 294 -20.52 12.64 27.49
C LEU A 294 -21.44 13.42 26.57
N ARG A 295 -21.65 14.70 26.85
CA ARG A 295 -22.43 15.60 26.00
C ARG A 295 -21.61 16.81 25.62
N VAL A 296 -21.63 17.13 24.34
CA VAL A 296 -21.12 18.40 23.81
C VAL A 296 -22.29 19.17 23.22
N ILE A 297 -22.52 20.35 23.78
CA ILE A 297 -23.69 21.18 23.53
C ILE A 297 -23.22 22.54 23.02
N ASP A 298 -23.84 23.01 21.94
CA ASP A 298 -23.70 24.39 21.48
C ASP A 298 -25.04 25.14 21.48
N ASP A 299 -25.00 26.46 21.36
CA ASP A 299 -26.16 27.34 21.23
C ASP A 299 -26.29 27.97 19.83
N GLY A 300 -25.75 27.28 18.83
CA GLY A 300 -25.73 27.69 17.43
C GLY A 300 -27.10 27.71 16.75
N PRO A 301 -27.15 27.92 15.43
CA PRO A 301 -28.40 27.92 14.65
C PRO A 301 -29.02 26.52 14.48
N GLY A 302 -28.43 25.47 15.02
CA GLY A 302 -28.83 24.08 14.75
C GLY A 302 -28.39 23.59 13.37
N CYS A 303 -28.79 22.36 13.03
CA CYS A 303 -28.59 21.78 11.70
C CYS A 303 -29.94 21.46 11.07
N ALA A 304 -30.37 22.28 10.10
CA ALA A 304 -31.63 22.07 9.37
C ALA A 304 -31.66 20.78 8.55
N ALA A 305 -30.49 20.26 8.18
CA ALA A 305 -30.32 19.03 7.40
C ALA A 305 -30.25 17.77 8.28
N LEU A 306 -30.56 17.89 9.58
CA LEU A 306 -30.58 16.78 10.53
C LEU A 306 -31.98 16.16 10.52
N GLU A 307 -32.21 15.20 9.62
CA GLU A 307 -33.47 14.46 9.53
C GLU A 307 -33.43 13.26 10.47
N GLY A 308 -34.38 13.17 11.42
CA GLY A 308 -34.53 11.99 12.29
C GLY A 308 -33.33 11.65 13.20
N GLY A 309 -32.38 12.56 13.42
CA GLY A 309 -31.16 12.30 14.19
C GLY A 309 -29.95 11.83 13.35
N GLU A 310 -30.06 11.85 12.02
CA GLU A 310 -28.97 11.46 11.12
C GLU A 310 -28.25 12.67 10.51
N LEU A 311 -26.93 12.51 10.31
CA LEU A 311 -26.09 13.55 9.69
C LEU A 311 -26.18 13.44 8.16
N PRO A 312 -26.30 14.56 7.43
CA PRO A 312 -26.41 14.54 5.97
C PRO A 312 -25.14 13.99 5.29
N ALA A 313 -25.32 13.21 4.23
CA ALA A 313 -24.25 12.59 3.46
C ALA A 313 -23.26 13.66 2.93
N GLY A 314 -21.97 13.55 3.31
CA GLY A 314 -20.90 14.43 2.86
C GLY A 314 -20.59 15.64 3.76
N LYS A 315 -21.37 15.89 4.83
CA LYS A 315 -21.02 16.86 5.89
C LYS A 315 -20.80 16.13 7.22
N GLY A 316 -19.91 16.64 8.07
CA GLY A 316 -19.69 16.08 9.42
C GLY A 316 -18.78 14.85 9.47
N LEU A 317 -17.76 14.76 8.59
CA LEU A 317 -16.77 13.67 8.59
C LEU A 317 -16.20 13.39 10.00
N GLY A 318 -15.92 14.43 10.80
CA GLY A 318 -15.44 14.27 12.18
C GLY A 318 -16.44 13.56 13.10
N LEU A 319 -17.74 13.88 13.02
CA LEU A 319 -18.78 13.21 13.79
C LEU A 319 -19.02 11.77 13.31
N ARG A 320 -18.94 11.53 11.98
CA ARG A 320 -19.05 10.17 11.42
C ARG A 320 -17.89 9.29 11.87
N ASN A 321 -16.66 9.80 11.80
CA ASN A 321 -15.48 9.09 12.29
C ASN A 321 -15.59 8.80 13.79
N THR A 322 -16.13 9.73 14.58
CA THR A 322 -16.38 9.52 16.01
C THR A 322 -17.36 8.37 16.25
N ARG A 323 -18.49 8.35 15.51
CA ARG A 323 -19.48 7.26 15.57
C ARG A 323 -18.88 5.91 15.19
N GLU A 324 -18.20 5.84 14.04
CA GLU A 324 -17.56 4.61 13.55
C GLU A 324 -16.52 4.10 14.55
N ARG A 325 -15.72 5.00 15.12
CA ARG A 325 -14.70 4.67 16.12
C ARG A 325 -15.29 4.10 17.41
N LEU A 326 -16.39 4.68 17.92
CA LEU A 326 -17.09 4.14 19.09
C LEU A 326 -17.65 2.74 18.81
N SER A 327 -18.21 2.52 17.62
CA SER A 327 -18.72 1.21 17.21
C SER A 327 -17.59 0.16 17.12
N VAL A 328 -16.42 0.50 16.58
CA VAL A 328 -15.27 -0.40 16.51
C VAL A 328 -14.72 -0.75 17.89
N LEU A 329 -14.63 0.22 18.81
CA LEU A 329 -14.01 0.01 20.12
C LEU A 329 -14.94 -0.63 21.16
N TYR A 330 -16.24 -0.35 21.08
CA TYR A 330 -17.19 -0.71 22.13
C TYR A 330 -18.40 -1.53 21.63
N GLY A 331 -18.52 -1.77 20.32
CA GLY A 331 -19.65 -2.48 19.73
C GLY A 331 -20.98 -1.83 20.14
N ASP A 332 -21.95 -2.65 20.56
CA ASP A 332 -23.27 -2.21 20.99
C ASP A 332 -23.27 -1.40 22.31
N ARG A 333 -22.16 -1.45 23.08
CA ARG A 333 -21.99 -0.62 24.28
C ARG A 333 -21.55 0.81 23.96
N GLY A 334 -21.09 1.08 22.73
CA GLY A 334 -20.80 2.41 22.22
C GLY A 334 -22.03 3.06 21.60
N GLY A 335 -22.49 4.17 22.17
CA GLY A 335 -23.60 4.97 21.65
C GLY A 335 -23.12 6.31 21.10
N PHE A 336 -23.75 6.73 20.00
CA PHE A 336 -23.59 8.08 19.43
C PHE A 336 -24.98 8.58 19.04
N ALA A 337 -25.38 9.74 19.55
CA ALA A 337 -26.59 10.42 19.16
C ALA A 337 -26.31 11.90 18.89
N VAL A 338 -27.04 12.46 17.93
CA VAL A 338 -27.02 13.90 17.64
C VAL A 338 -28.45 14.40 17.54
N ARG A 339 -28.74 15.51 18.20
CA ARG A 339 -30.08 16.11 18.23
C ARG A 339 -30.00 17.63 18.11
N ASN A 340 -30.95 18.21 17.39
CA ASN A 340 -31.20 19.65 17.48
C ASN A 340 -31.85 19.95 18.83
N ARG A 341 -31.42 21.04 19.47
CA ARG A 341 -32.08 21.62 20.64
C ARG A 341 -32.95 22.80 20.19
N ALA A 342 -33.70 23.38 21.13
CA ALA A 342 -34.42 24.64 20.89
C ALA A 342 -33.49 25.76 20.39
N ARG A 343 -32.23 25.73 20.85
CA ARG A 343 -31.11 26.52 20.34
C ARG A 343 -29.87 25.62 20.30
N GLY A 344 -29.24 25.53 19.13
CA GLY A 344 -28.01 24.76 18.89
C GLY A 344 -28.19 23.25 18.73
N ILE A 345 -27.07 22.53 18.83
CA ILE A 345 -26.96 21.08 18.66
C ILE A 345 -26.43 20.46 19.95
N GLU A 346 -26.86 19.22 20.20
CA GLU A 346 -26.28 18.38 21.23
C GLU A 346 -25.81 17.07 20.60
N VAL A 347 -24.56 16.72 20.87
CA VAL A 347 -23.95 15.44 20.54
C VAL A 347 -23.73 14.68 21.84
N GLU A 348 -24.33 13.50 21.94
CA GLU A 348 -24.25 12.61 23.11
C GLU A 348 -23.47 11.35 22.74
N LEU A 349 -22.45 11.04 23.54
CA LEU A 349 -21.67 9.82 23.46
C LEU A 349 -21.94 8.98 24.70
N ARG A 350 -22.18 7.69 24.49
CA ARG A 350 -22.31 6.70 25.57
C ARG A 350 -21.20 5.67 25.40
N LEU A 351 -20.44 5.43 26.46
CA LEU A 351 -19.39 4.41 26.46
C LEU A 351 -19.31 3.75 27.84
N PRO A 352 -18.77 2.52 27.95
CA PRO A 352 -18.57 1.89 29.25
C PRO A 352 -17.69 2.75 30.17
N PHE A 353 -18.09 2.88 31.43
CA PHE A 353 -17.29 3.53 32.45
C PHE A 353 -16.17 2.58 32.89
N GLU A 354 -14.93 2.94 32.57
CA GLU A 354 -13.73 2.20 32.94
C GLU A 354 -12.76 3.17 33.64
N GLU A 355 -12.23 2.82 34.79
CA GLU A 355 -11.17 3.60 35.44
C GLU A 355 -9.82 2.90 35.29
N LYS A 356 -8.74 3.68 35.26
CA LYS A 356 -7.40 3.11 35.34
C LYS A 356 -7.26 2.42 36.71
N GLY A 357 -7.18 1.09 36.70
CA GLY A 357 -6.96 0.31 37.92
C GLY A 357 -5.72 0.83 38.66
N ALA A 358 -5.76 0.85 39.99
CA ALA A 358 -4.72 1.42 40.84
C ALA A 358 -3.38 0.64 40.84
N GLY A 359 -3.00 -0.04 39.75
CA GLY A 359 -1.87 -0.97 39.73
C GLY A 359 -1.23 -1.30 38.37
N GLU A 360 -1.42 -0.52 37.31
CA GLU A 360 -0.67 -0.68 36.03
C GLU A 360 -0.11 0.64 35.45
#